data_AF-A0A2N1TTP2-F1
#
_entry.id   AF-A0A2N1TTP2-F1
#
_cell.length_a   1.000
_cell.length_b   1.000
_cell.length_c   1.000
_cell.angle_alpha   90.00
_cell.angle_beta   90.00
_cell.angle_gamma   90.00
#
_symmetry.space_group_name_H-M   'P 1'
#
loop_
_entity.id
_entity.type
_entity.pdbx_description
1 polymer ?
#
loop_
_entity_poly.entity_id
_entity_poly.type
_entity_poly.pdbx_seq_one_letter_code
_entity_poly.pdbx_strand_id
1 'polypeptide(L)'
;MASISPARKLLAALFCLGVVAWISTVLSGCSAGQKGLLTITPEQYFYSAKESLETIDERNYEIRDLDEIIRILENAEKDAKKSDIIDKSRMYLVLANTLKARKIYQTALMKGEYVANRAEPFFVVNTKEVKETLRIANKWLRSCNAQFKTNLLQADLNFVRGLYYTQKMLTQHSRERKESLETAVKAFRRCLGQAPEFKADFRLFGRDQTAREVRMRLIESLALGGQQADAYGLLTEYSFSAIQPAPGTADIQDAPWNHMRGLTLAMMGRYEEAVEVLEKFKIIVPQDYPQVDEALWLLEGVFDRLADVHNEDRYKMEARIVAAMLKKLKGPFSKEQYSTSAHLYPRIMPGDNSFYEATTKFYQGRFAEAIELLDSLNNRGLMSSSNRMSSRIMLVEARLYAGQVITDDLLEEMLGLSENDSLTPLQSERIAYLLARYVMDADEKFSSRRIDHEGQSFIKSITGKPWAIEITHRRGVVKRAKEPVRSRDLKKQEEEEGVKREPGSIAAEIYANKHEDWVVSANMYLITLPEMHLLGTGRIVGRESEDEGGWVFKDDQIDGMRRSKHYLAIFEYDNSDSEKSLQGLLFKPR
;
A
#
# COMPACT_ATOMS: atom_id res chain seq x y z
N MET A 1 -85.18 1.84 3.76
CA MET A 1 -84.80 1.62 5.18
C MET A 1 -84.61 0.12 5.40
N ALA A 2 -83.38 -0.35 5.54
CA ALA A 2 -83.10 -1.72 5.99
C ALA A 2 -82.50 -1.61 7.40
N SER A 3 -83.32 -1.89 8.42
CA SER A 3 -82.91 -1.84 9.82
C SER A 3 -81.94 -2.99 10.10
N ILE A 4 -80.66 -2.67 10.25
CA ILE A 4 -79.64 -3.61 10.72
C ILE A 4 -80.05 -4.10 12.11
N SER A 5 -80.19 -5.42 12.25
CA SER A 5 -80.68 -6.06 13.49
C SER A 5 -79.78 -5.72 14.69
N PRO A 6 -80.35 -5.61 15.91
CA PRO A 6 -79.60 -5.28 17.12
C PRO A 6 -78.41 -6.24 17.38
N ALA A 7 -78.53 -7.50 16.95
CA ALA A 7 -77.44 -8.49 17.03
C ALA A 7 -76.23 -8.12 16.17
N ARG A 8 -76.42 -7.54 14.98
CA ARG A 8 -75.32 -7.08 14.11
C ARG A 8 -74.65 -5.82 14.63
N LYS A 9 -75.40 -4.94 15.30
CA LYS A 9 -74.83 -3.76 15.99
C LYS A 9 -73.97 -4.17 17.19
N LEU A 10 -74.39 -5.21 17.92
CA LEU A 10 -73.66 -5.73 19.07
C LEU A 10 -72.37 -6.47 18.64
N LEU A 11 -72.44 -7.25 17.54
CA LEU A 11 -71.27 -7.88 16.93
C LEU A 11 -70.27 -6.87 16.39
N ALA A 12 -70.73 -5.80 15.74
CA ALA A 12 -69.86 -4.71 15.28
C ALA A 12 -69.20 -3.97 16.45
N ALA A 13 -69.94 -3.73 17.54
CA ALA A 13 -69.40 -3.10 18.75
C ALA A 13 -68.34 -3.98 19.44
N LEU A 14 -68.58 -5.29 19.53
CA LEU A 14 -67.62 -6.26 20.08
C LEU A 14 -66.37 -6.41 19.20
N PHE A 15 -66.54 -6.36 17.87
CA PHE A 15 -65.41 -6.37 16.94
C PHE A 15 -64.57 -5.08 17.07
N CYS A 16 -65.21 -3.92 17.17
CA CYS A 16 -64.52 -2.65 17.44
C CYS A 16 -63.79 -2.65 18.79
N LEU A 17 -64.40 -3.20 19.86
CA LEU A 17 -63.74 -3.35 21.16
C LEU A 17 -62.56 -4.33 21.11
N GLY A 18 -62.68 -5.42 20.35
CA GLY A 18 -61.58 -6.36 20.11
C GLY A 18 -60.42 -5.74 19.33
N VAL A 19 -60.71 -4.92 18.32
CA VAL A 19 -59.70 -4.20 17.54
C VAL A 19 -59.04 -3.09 18.36
N VAL A 20 -59.78 -2.35 19.18
CA VAL A 20 -59.22 -1.34 20.09
C VAL A 20 -58.38 -1.99 21.18
N ALA A 21 -58.80 -3.14 21.73
CA ALA A 21 -58.00 -3.91 22.68
C ALA A 21 -56.71 -4.45 22.04
N TRP A 22 -56.78 -4.96 20.80
CA TRP A 22 -55.61 -5.48 20.09
C TRP A 22 -54.61 -4.37 19.71
N ILE A 23 -55.10 -3.23 19.22
CA ILE A 23 -54.30 -2.02 18.98
C ILE A 23 -53.69 -1.52 20.30
N SER A 24 -54.44 -1.56 21.40
CA SER A 24 -53.91 -1.17 22.71
C SER A 24 -52.83 -2.13 23.19
N THR A 25 -52.88 -3.44 22.92
CA THR A 25 -51.81 -4.39 23.28
C THR A 25 -50.57 -4.29 22.37
N VAL A 26 -50.75 -3.92 21.10
CA VAL A 26 -49.63 -3.67 20.16
C VAL A 26 -48.97 -2.31 20.42
N LEU A 27 -49.70 -1.34 20.97
CA LEU A 27 -49.18 -0.02 21.38
C LEU A 27 -48.78 0.06 22.87
N SER A 28 -49.24 -0.85 23.74
CA SER A 28 -48.88 -0.89 25.16
C SER A 28 -47.55 -1.58 25.46
N GLY A 29 -46.79 -1.97 24.43
CA GLY A 29 -45.34 -2.20 24.54
C GLY A 29 -44.55 -0.92 24.81
N CYS A 30 -45.19 0.25 24.75
CA CYS A 30 -44.62 1.54 25.11
C CYS A 30 -45.28 2.08 26.40
N SER A 31 -45.00 1.46 27.56
CA SER A 31 -45.29 2.11 28.84
C SER A 31 -44.16 3.08 29.20
N ALA A 32 -44.44 4.37 29.08
CA ALA A 32 -43.58 5.45 29.52
C ALA A 32 -43.41 5.43 31.06
N GLY A 33 -42.23 4.98 31.51
CA GLY A 33 -41.74 5.12 32.87
C GLY A 33 -40.38 5.83 32.86
N GLN A 34 -40.41 7.14 33.13
CA GLN A 34 -39.31 8.00 33.59
C GLN A 34 -37.99 8.07 32.77
N LYS A 35 -37.78 9.26 32.15
CA LYS A 35 -36.51 9.84 31.68
C LYS A 35 -35.71 9.05 30.64
N GLY A 36 -36.21 9.02 29.41
CA GLY A 36 -35.39 8.76 28.22
C GLY A 36 -35.32 10.00 27.35
N LEU A 37 -34.22 10.76 27.43
CA LEU A 37 -33.75 11.49 26.24
C LEU A 37 -33.65 10.43 25.13
N LEU A 38 -33.96 10.76 23.87
CA LEU A 38 -33.63 9.88 22.73
C LEU A 38 -32.14 9.53 22.81
N THR A 39 -31.79 8.41 23.43
CA THR A 39 -30.40 7.98 23.60
C THR A 39 -29.97 7.44 22.27
N ILE A 40 -29.24 8.28 21.52
CA ILE A 40 -28.59 7.90 20.28
C ILE A 40 -27.71 6.68 20.58
N THR A 41 -27.90 5.62 19.79
CA THR A 41 -27.13 4.38 19.95
C THR A 41 -25.69 4.55 19.43
N PRO A 42 -24.71 3.77 19.91
CA PRO A 42 -23.35 3.78 19.37
C PRO A 42 -23.29 3.56 17.86
N GLU A 43 -24.17 2.70 17.33
CA GLU A 43 -24.35 2.49 15.90
C GLU A 43 -24.78 3.77 15.18
N GLN A 44 -25.76 4.50 15.72
CA GLN A 44 -26.21 5.77 15.14
C GLN A 44 -25.11 6.84 15.17
N TYR A 45 -24.32 6.91 16.25
CA TYR A 45 -23.14 7.80 16.29
C TYR A 45 -22.14 7.44 15.20
N PHE A 46 -21.81 6.15 15.06
CA PHE A 46 -20.87 5.68 14.05
C PHE A 46 -21.36 6.01 12.63
N TYR A 47 -22.60 5.64 12.27
CA TYR A 47 -23.11 5.85 10.92
C TYR A 47 -23.29 7.33 10.58
N SER A 48 -23.64 8.18 11.56
CA SER A 48 -23.68 9.64 11.38
C SER A 48 -22.29 10.22 11.10
N ALA A 49 -21.27 9.78 11.84
CA ALA A 49 -19.89 10.20 11.61
C ALA A 49 -19.33 9.68 10.28
N LYS A 50 -19.67 8.43 9.92
CA LYS A 50 -19.35 7.83 8.61
C LYS A 50 -19.93 8.69 7.48
N GLU A 51 -21.22 8.97 7.51
CA GLU A 51 -21.88 9.78 6.49
C GLU A 51 -21.23 11.16 6.38
N SER A 52 -20.98 11.82 7.51
CA SER A 52 -20.33 13.14 7.54
C SER A 52 -18.92 13.13 6.92
N LEU A 53 -18.13 12.09 7.19
CA LEU A 53 -16.81 11.91 6.58
C LEU A 53 -16.90 11.65 5.07
N GLU A 54 -17.89 10.87 4.65
CA GLU A 54 -18.09 10.46 3.26
C GLU A 54 -18.62 11.60 2.38
N THR A 55 -19.36 12.55 2.95
CA THR A 55 -19.94 13.68 2.21
C THR A 55 -19.13 14.96 2.30
N ILE A 56 -18.02 14.97 3.03
CA ILE A 56 -17.19 16.16 3.23
C ILE A 56 -16.56 16.60 1.89
N ASP A 57 -16.56 17.91 1.61
CA ASP A 57 -15.98 18.47 0.38
C ASP A 57 -14.45 18.45 0.45
N GLU A 58 -13.80 17.61 -0.38
CA GLU A 58 -12.34 17.46 -0.45
C GLU A 58 -11.60 18.80 -0.58
N ARG A 59 -12.18 19.72 -1.34
CA ARG A 59 -11.53 20.98 -1.69
C ARG A 59 -11.57 21.96 -0.53
N ASN A 60 -12.70 22.02 0.18
CA ASN A 60 -13.04 23.12 1.08
C ASN A 60 -13.12 22.75 2.56
N TYR A 61 -12.97 21.48 2.93
CA TYR A 61 -13.08 21.10 4.34
C TYR A 61 -12.05 21.77 5.25
N GLU A 62 -12.46 22.03 6.48
CA GLU A 62 -11.65 22.59 7.56
C GLU A 62 -11.23 21.51 8.58
N ILE A 63 -10.23 21.84 9.39
CA ILE A 63 -9.80 20.98 10.50
C ILE A 63 -10.93 20.74 11.50
N ARG A 64 -11.81 21.75 11.70
CA ARG A 64 -12.95 21.68 12.63
C ARG A 64 -13.95 20.60 12.23
N ASP A 65 -14.21 20.43 10.94
CA ASP A 65 -15.13 19.40 10.44
C ASP A 65 -14.65 18.00 10.85
N LEU A 66 -13.34 17.76 10.73
CA LEU A 66 -12.72 16.51 11.16
C LEU A 66 -12.71 16.36 12.69
N ASP A 67 -12.54 17.44 13.45
CA ASP A 67 -12.61 17.40 14.92
C ASP A 67 -13.99 17.00 15.43
N GLU A 68 -15.05 17.47 14.77
CA GLU A 68 -16.42 17.07 15.10
C GLU A 68 -16.66 15.58 14.82
N ILE A 69 -16.23 15.10 13.65
CA ILE A 69 -16.32 13.68 13.27
C ILE A 69 -15.55 12.80 14.27
N ILE A 70 -14.31 13.18 14.61
CA ILE A 70 -13.47 12.45 15.58
C ILE A 70 -14.18 12.37 16.93
N ARG A 71 -14.74 13.48 17.44
CA ARG A 71 -15.46 13.49 18.72
C ARG A 71 -16.66 12.54 18.72
N ILE A 72 -17.42 12.49 17.63
CA ILE A 72 -18.57 11.59 17.49
C ILE A 72 -18.10 10.12 17.48
N LEU A 73 -17.03 9.81 16.75
CA LEU A 73 -16.46 8.47 16.68
C LEU A 73 -15.88 8.00 18.03
N GLU A 74 -15.29 8.88 18.83
CA GLU A 74 -14.81 8.54 20.18
C GLU A 74 -15.96 8.16 21.11
N ASN A 75 -17.12 8.84 21.00
CA ASN A 75 -18.32 8.46 21.74
C ASN A 75 -18.88 7.12 21.25
N ALA A 76 -18.89 6.89 19.94
CA ALA A 76 -19.32 5.62 19.35
C ALA A 76 -18.46 4.45 19.85
N GLU A 77 -17.13 4.58 19.88
CA GLU A 77 -16.22 3.55 20.37
C GLU A 77 -16.41 3.26 21.86
N LYS A 78 -16.54 4.31 22.67
CA LYS A 78 -16.66 4.21 24.13
C LYS A 78 -17.94 3.52 24.57
N ASP A 79 -19.05 3.81 23.90
CA ASP A 79 -20.38 3.33 24.29
C ASP A 79 -20.75 2.00 23.59
N ALA A 80 -19.99 1.59 22.57
CA ALA A 80 -20.22 0.36 21.83
C ALA A 80 -19.94 -0.89 22.66
N LYS A 81 -20.82 -1.88 22.51
CA LYS A 81 -20.67 -3.24 23.08
C LYS A 81 -20.37 -4.29 22.03
N LYS A 82 -20.73 -4.04 20.76
CA LYS A 82 -20.49 -4.96 19.66
C LYS A 82 -19.08 -4.75 19.10
N SER A 83 -18.36 -5.84 18.88
CA SER A 83 -16.97 -5.80 18.43
C SER A 83 -16.80 -5.19 17.04
N ASP A 84 -17.76 -5.37 16.15
CA ASP A 84 -17.76 -4.78 14.80
C ASP A 84 -17.82 -3.25 14.85
N ILE A 85 -18.68 -2.66 15.69
CA ILE A 85 -18.79 -1.20 15.85
C ILE A 85 -17.54 -0.63 16.51
N ILE A 86 -16.96 -1.35 17.49
CA ILE A 86 -15.69 -0.96 18.11
C ILE A 86 -14.57 -0.93 17.05
N ASP A 87 -14.42 -2.02 16.28
CA ASP A 87 -13.39 -2.13 15.24
C ASP A 87 -13.55 -1.06 14.15
N LYS A 88 -14.78 -0.85 13.65
CA LYS A 88 -15.10 0.21 12.69
C LYS A 88 -14.79 1.59 13.25
N SER A 89 -15.24 1.90 14.47
CA SER A 89 -15.02 3.21 15.09
C SER A 89 -13.52 3.49 15.26
N ARG A 90 -12.74 2.51 15.74
CA ARG A 90 -11.27 2.64 15.87
C ARG A 90 -10.59 2.85 14.54
N MET A 91 -10.97 2.09 13.51
CA MET A 91 -10.43 2.26 12.16
C MET A 91 -10.73 3.65 11.59
N TYR A 92 -11.96 4.13 11.71
CA TYR A 92 -12.35 5.48 11.28
C TYR A 92 -11.66 6.57 12.09
N LEU A 93 -11.39 6.34 13.39
CA LEU A 93 -10.59 7.26 14.20
C LEU A 93 -9.15 7.37 13.69
N VAL A 94 -8.52 6.26 13.27
CA VAL A 94 -7.20 6.31 12.61
C VAL A 94 -7.30 7.10 11.32
N LEU A 95 -8.31 6.83 10.49
CA LEU A 95 -8.51 7.48 9.21
C LEU A 95 -8.74 9.00 9.36
N ALA A 96 -9.69 9.43 10.17
CA ALA A 96 -10.03 10.84 10.36
C ALA A 96 -8.85 11.63 10.96
N ASN A 97 -8.14 11.07 11.95
CA ASN A 97 -6.93 11.72 12.47
C ASN A 97 -5.80 11.77 11.43
N THR A 98 -5.68 10.76 10.55
CA THR A 98 -4.70 10.76 9.45
C THR A 98 -5.04 11.83 8.41
N LEU A 99 -6.31 11.97 8.02
CA LEU A 99 -6.77 13.03 7.12
C LEU A 99 -6.56 14.42 7.73
N LYS A 100 -6.82 14.57 9.03
CA LYS A 100 -6.54 15.80 9.77
C LYS A 100 -5.05 16.13 9.74
N ALA A 101 -4.19 15.14 10.00
CA ALA A 101 -2.74 15.31 9.93
C ALA A 101 -2.29 15.70 8.51
N ARG A 102 -2.88 15.11 7.46
CA ARG A 102 -2.62 15.47 6.05
C ARG A 102 -2.98 16.93 5.76
N LYS A 103 -4.16 17.39 6.19
CA LYS A 103 -4.59 18.79 5.99
C LYS A 103 -3.68 19.79 6.69
N ILE A 104 -3.28 19.48 7.93
CA ILE A 104 -2.32 20.28 8.70
C ILE A 104 -0.97 20.31 7.98
N TYR A 105 -0.49 19.15 7.51
CA TYR A 105 0.76 19.04 6.78
C TYR A 105 0.75 19.84 5.48
N GLN A 106 -0.31 19.73 4.65
CA GLN A 106 -0.46 20.52 3.43
C GLN A 106 -0.44 22.02 3.73
N THR A 107 -1.10 22.45 4.81
CA THR A 107 -1.09 23.86 5.22
C THR A 107 0.30 24.32 5.67
N ALA A 108 1.04 23.47 6.40
CA ALA A 108 2.39 23.75 6.83
C ALA A 108 3.38 23.75 5.66
N LEU A 109 3.19 22.85 4.69
CA LEU A 109 3.99 22.73 3.47
C LEU A 109 3.94 24.02 2.66
N MET A 110 2.76 24.63 2.51
CA MET A 110 2.61 25.89 1.76
C MET A 110 3.22 27.11 2.48
N LYS A 111 3.42 27.03 3.81
CA LYS A 111 3.90 28.12 4.67
C LYS A 111 5.33 27.91 5.17
N GLY A 112 6.03 26.89 4.69
CA GLY A 112 7.40 26.60 5.13
C GLY A 112 8.36 27.75 4.81
N GLU A 113 9.50 27.75 5.48
CA GLU A 113 10.51 28.82 5.35
C GLU A 113 11.80 28.26 4.74
N TYR A 114 12.42 29.05 3.86
CA TYR A 114 13.77 28.77 3.36
C TYR A 114 14.80 29.26 4.37
N VAL A 115 15.53 28.35 4.99
CA VAL A 115 16.58 28.64 5.98
C VAL A 115 17.93 28.79 5.28
N ALA A 116 18.55 29.96 5.37
CA ALA A 116 19.90 30.19 4.84
C ALA A 116 20.98 29.36 5.57
N ASN A 117 22.07 28.99 4.88
CA ASN A 117 23.30 28.36 5.41
C ASN A 117 23.32 26.84 5.71
N ARG A 118 22.45 26.04 5.08
CA ARG A 118 22.35 24.57 5.33
C ARG A 118 22.69 23.49 4.29
N ALA A 119 23.04 23.67 3.02
CA ALA A 119 22.99 22.57 2.02
C ALA A 119 21.57 21.96 1.89
N GLU A 120 21.08 21.87 0.65
CA GLU A 120 19.69 21.52 0.35
C GLU A 120 19.22 20.20 0.99
N PRO A 121 17.94 20.11 1.41
CA PRO A 121 16.86 21.05 1.15
C PRO A 121 16.74 22.13 2.23
N PHE A 122 16.84 23.40 1.81
CA PHE A 122 16.75 24.56 2.70
C PHE A 122 15.31 24.87 3.15
N PHE A 123 14.30 24.13 2.69
CA PHE A 123 12.90 24.36 3.03
C PHE A 123 12.50 23.58 4.29
N VAL A 124 12.15 24.28 5.36
CA VAL A 124 11.79 23.68 6.64
C VAL A 124 10.28 23.81 6.86
N VAL A 125 9.63 22.65 7.03
CA VAL A 125 8.21 22.55 7.36
C VAL A 125 8.05 22.32 8.85
N ASN A 126 7.23 23.14 9.50
CA ASN A 126 6.87 22.90 10.90
C ASN A 126 5.90 21.70 11.00
N THR A 127 6.41 20.58 11.48
CA THR A 127 5.65 19.32 11.60
C THR A 127 5.15 19.02 13.02
N LYS A 128 5.28 19.96 13.97
CA LYS A 128 4.94 19.71 15.39
C LYS A 128 3.49 19.29 15.58
N GLU A 129 2.55 20.05 15.03
CA GLU A 129 1.11 19.76 15.15
C GLU A 129 0.71 18.49 14.38
N VAL A 130 1.37 18.23 13.24
CA VAL A 130 1.18 17.01 12.45
C VAL A 130 1.58 15.79 13.27
N LYS A 131 2.76 15.82 13.91
CA LYS A 131 3.26 14.73 14.76
C LYS A 131 2.34 14.46 15.94
N GLU A 132 1.80 15.50 16.57
CA GLU A 132 0.86 15.33 17.69
C GLU A 132 -0.45 14.68 17.22
N THR A 133 -0.98 15.10 16.09
CA THR A 133 -2.18 14.46 15.49
C THR A 133 -1.91 13.00 15.12
N LEU A 134 -0.74 12.70 14.55
CA LEU A 134 -0.34 11.31 14.24
C LEU A 134 -0.10 10.46 15.49
N ARG A 135 0.26 11.07 16.62
CA ARG A 135 0.38 10.37 17.92
C ARG A 135 -0.99 9.86 18.39
N ILE A 136 -2.04 10.67 18.19
CA ILE A 136 -3.43 10.29 18.47
C ILE A 136 -3.87 9.16 17.52
N ALA A 137 -3.62 9.30 16.21
CA ALA A 137 -3.90 8.22 15.25
C ALA A 137 -3.20 6.89 15.64
N ASN A 138 -1.94 6.95 16.07
CA ASN A 138 -1.19 5.76 16.48
C ASN A 138 -1.75 5.07 17.75
N LYS A 139 -2.40 5.83 18.65
CA LYS A 139 -3.09 5.25 19.81
C LYS A 139 -4.20 4.31 19.33
N TRP A 140 -5.01 4.77 18.39
CA TRP A 140 -6.10 3.99 17.82
C TRP A 140 -5.59 2.83 16.96
N LEU A 141 -4.56 3.05 16.14
CA LEU A 141 -3.97 1.99 15.32
C LEU A 141 -3.39 0.84 16.17
N ARG A 142 -2.73 1.15 17.29
CA ARG A 142 -2.29 0.13 18.26
C ARG A 142 -3.45 -0.65 18.87
N SER A 143 -4.57 0.02 19.10
CA SER A 143 -5.79 -0.62 19.61
C SER A 143 -6.39 -1.57 18.59
N CYS A 144 -6.41 -1.19 17.30
CA CYS A 144 -6.74 -2.11 16.21
C CYS A 144 -5.77 -3.30 16.23
N ASN A 145 -4.46 -3.09 16.13
CA ASN A 145 -3.48 -4.18 16.05
C ASN A 145 -3.56 -5.20 17.21
N ALA A 146 -4.00 -4.78 18.39
CA ALA A 146 -4.10 -5.66 19.56
C ALA A 146 -5.45 -6.41 19.68
N GLN A 147 -6.55 -5.84 19.17
CA GLN A 147 -7.90 -6.31 19.48
C GLN A 147 -8.85 -6.36 18.27
N PHE A 148 -8.37 -6.18 17.05
CA PHE A 148 -9.19 -6.28 15.84
C PHE A 148 -9.69 -7.71 15.66
N LYS A 149 -11.00 -7.90 15.67
CA LYS A 149 -11.64 -9.22 15.52
C LYS A 149 -12.32 -9.39 14.18
N THR A 150 -12.60 -8.28 13.49
CA THR A 150 -13.41 -8.28 12.27
C THR A 150 -12.56 -8.55 11.03
N ASN A 151 -12.34 -9.83 10.71
CA ASN A 151 -11.51 -10.25 9.56
C ASN A 151 -11.92 -9.62 8.22
N LEU A 152 -13.22 -9.39 8.01
CA LEU A 152 -13.74 -8.75 6.78
C LEU A 152 -13.23 -7.32 6.57
N LEU A 153 -12.82 -6.63 7.64
CA LEU A 153 -12.29 -5.26 7.59
C LEU A 153 -10.75 -5.22 7.54
N GLN A 154 -10.08 -6.36 7.42
CA GLN A 154 -8.62 -6.41 7.48
C GLN A 154 -7.96 -5.67 6.30
N ALA A 155 -8.56 -5.78 5.11
CA ALA A 155 -8.11 -5.04 3.93
C ALA A 155 -8.28 -3.52 4.13
N ASP A 156 -9.44 -3.08 4.63
CA ASP A 156 -9.71 -1.67 4.97
C ASP A 156 -8.71 -1.14 6.00
N LEU A 157 -8.42 -1.92 7.05
CA LEU A 157 -7.44 -1.56 8.06
C LEU A 157 -6.03 -1.44 7.46
N ASN A 158 -5.65 -2.32 6.53
CA ASN A 158 -4.38 -2.24 5.83
C ASN A 158 -4.30 -1.01 4.91
N PHE A 159 -5.40 -0.63 4.24
CA PHE A 159 -5.46 0.62 3.48
C PHE A 159 -5.26 1.84 4.38
N VAL A 160 -6.02 1.92 5.48
CA VAL A 160 -5.91 3.02 6.47
C VAL A 160 -4.52 3.06 7.11
N ARG A 161 -3.93 1.90 7.42
CA ARG A 161 -2.56 1.77 7.92
C ARG A 161 -1.56 2.32 6.92
N GLY A 162 -1.71 2.00 5.63
CA GLY A 162 -0.90 2.56 4.55
C GLY A 162 -0.92 4.09 4.58
N LEU A 163 -2.11 4.69 4.54
CA LEU A 163 -2.30 6.14 4.60
C LEU A 163 -1.62 6.78 5.84
N TYR A 164 -1.79 6.16 7.01
CA TYR A 164 -1.16 6.62 8.25
C TYR A 164 0.37 6.66 8.13
N TYR A 165 0.98 5.57 7.68
CA TYR A 165 2.44 5.48 7.59
C TYR A 165 3.02 6.35 6.47
N THR A 166 2.28 6.57 5.37
CA THR A 166 2.64 7.58 4.36
C THR A 166 2.72 8.96 4.98
N GLN A 167 1.70 9.37 5.73
CA GLN A 167 1.70 10.69 6.37
C GLN A 167 2.78 10.80 7.47
N LYS A 168 3.01 9.71 8.21
CA LYS A 168 4.07 9.64 9.23
C LYS A 168 5.46 9.79 8.63
N MET A 169 5.74 9.10 7.53
CA MET A 169 7.00 9.18 6.79
C MET A 169 7.37 10.63 6.46
N LEU A 170 6.41 11.45 6.02
CA LEU A 170 6.64 12.85 5.64
C LEU A 170 7.10 13.74 6.80
N THR A 171 6.91 13.31 8.05
CA THR A 171 7.32 14.07 9.25
C THR A 171 8.63 13.58 9.87
N GLN A 172 9.21 12.51 9.32
CA GLN A 172 10.37 11.81 9.87
C GLN A 172 11.61 11.99 8.99
N HIS A 173 12.77 11.63 9.53
CA HIS A 173 14.05 11.73 8.84
C HIS A 173 14.80 10.39 8.86
N SER A 174 15.67 10.20 7.87
CA SER A 174 16.63 9.08 7.78
C SER A 174 15.99 7.70 8.02
N ARG A 175 16.42 6.97 9.06
CA ARG A 175 16.01 5.59 9.32
C ARG A 175 14.52 5.45 9.62
N GLU A 176 13.96 6.34 10.44
CA GLU A 176 12.53 6.28 10.79
C GLU A 176 11.64 6.53 9.58
N ARG A 177 12.07 7.45 8.69
CA ARG A 177 11.39 7.71 7.42
C ARG A 177 11.37 6.43 6.57
N LYS A 178 12.51 5.75 6.47
CA LYS A 178 12.62 4.47 5.75
C LYS A 178 11.67 3.43 6.35
N GLU A 179 11.71 3.19 7.65
CA GLU A 179 10.85 2.19 8.32
C GLU A 179 9.35 2.47 8.10
N SER A 180 8.94 3.76 8.16
CA SER A 180 7.55 4.15 7.86
C SER A 180 7.19 3.92 6.40
N LEU A 181 8.07 4.23 5.45
CA LEU A 181 7.86 3.95 4.03
C LEU A 181 7.65 2.44 3.79
N GLU A 182 8.53 1.61 4.33
CA GLU A 182 8.45 0.15 4.17
C GLU A 182 7.16 -0.42 4.75
N THR A 183 6.74 0.12 5.90
CA THR A 183 5.47 -0.27 6.52
C THR A 183 4.27 0.16 5.67
N ALA A 184 4.29 1.36 5.09
CA ALA A 184 3.24 1.84 4.20
C ALA A 184 3.15 0.96 2.94
N VAL A 185 4.28 0.68 2.29
CA VAL A 185 4.35 -0.18 1.10
C VAL A 185 3.76 -1.56 1.40
N LYS A 186 4.22 -2.23 2.47
CA LYS A 186 3.68 -3.53 2.86
C LYS A 186 2.18 -3.49 3.19
N ALA A 187 1.70 -2.42 3.82
CA ALA A 187 0.28 -2.29 4.16
C ALA A 187 -0.60 -2.17 2.89
N PHE A 188 -0.22 -1.32 1.93
CA PHE A 188 -0.95 -1.24 0.66
C PHE A 188 -0.87 -2.53 -0.15
N ARG A 189 0.29 -3.19 -0.18
CA ARG A 189 0.47 -4.49 -0.84
C ARG A 189 -0.42 -5.57 -0.22
N ARG A 190 -0.51 -5.62 1.12
CA ARG A 190 -1.43 -6.52 1.84
C ARG A 190 -2.89 -6.20 1.55
N CYS A 191 -3.27 -4.92 1.47
CA CYS A 191 -4.63 -4.52 1.10
C CYS A 191 -5.01 -5.09 -0.28
N LEU A 192 -4.14 -4.92 -1.28
CA LEU A 192 -4.37 -5.42 -2.64
C LEU A 192 -4.38 -6.95 -2.71
N GLY A 193 -3.50 -7.62 -1.97
CA GLY A 193 -3.44 -9.08 -1.94
C GLY A 193 -4.63 -9.73 -1.21
N GLN A 194 -5.08 -9.14 -0.10
CA GLN A 194 -6.21 -9.67 0.66
C GLN A 194 -7.55 -9.51 -0.05
N ALA A 195 -7.66 -8.47 -0.89
CA ALA A 195 -8.87 -8.18 -1.65
C ALA A 195 -8.49 -7.64 -3.04
N PRO A 196 -8.35 -8.51 -4.06
CA PRO A 196 -8.04 -8.07 -5.43
C PRO A 196 -9.08 -7.10 -6.02
N GLU A 197 -10.36 -7.33 -5.72
CA GLU A 197 -11.48 -6.43 -6.03
C GLU A 197 -11.77 -5.47 -4.87
N PHE A 198 -10.71 -5.01 -4.20
CA PHE A 198 -10.86 -4.12 -3.05
C PHE A 198 -11.83 -2.98 -3.37
N LYS A 199 -12.86 -2.88 -2.54
CA LYS A 199 -13.74 -1.74 -2.43
C LYS A 199 -13.97 -1.49 -0.95
N ALA A 200 -13.48 -0.38 -0.44
CA ALA A 200 -13.59 -0.07 0.97
C ALA A 200 -15.06 0.02 1.42
N ASP A 201 -15.34 -0.32 2.68
CA ASP A 201 -16.66 -0.04 3.30
C ASP A 201 -16.94 1.47 3.40
N PHE A 202 -15.96 2.32 3.08
CA PHE A 202 -16.06 3.77 3.20
C PHE A 202 -15.71 4.52 1.93
N ARG A 203 -16.28 5.72 1.82
CA ARG A 203 -15.89 6.71 0.81
C ARG A 203 -14.97 7.75 1.41
N LEU A 204 -14.07 8.28 0.58
CA LEU A 204 -13.32 9.49 0.94
C LEU A 204 -13.79 10.61 0.03
N PHE A 205 -14.35 11.65 0.63
CA PHE A 205 -14.81 12.84 -0.09
C PHE A 205 -15.75 12.50 -1.27
N GLY A 206 -16.72 11.63 -1.03
CA GLY A 206 -17.71 11.18 -2.01
C GLY A 206 -17.21 10.09 -2.97
N ARG A 207 -15.92 9.72 -2.93
CA ARG A 207 -15.32 8.73 -3.84
C ARG A 207 -15.16 7.36 -3.20
N ASP A 208 -15.61 6.35 -3.92
CA ASP A 208 -15.30 4.95 -3.62
C ASP A 208 -13.78 4.75 -3.61
N GLN A 209 -13.27 4.01 -2.63
CA GLN A 209 -11.86 3.65 -2.57
C GLN A 209 -11.72 2.21 -3.08
N THR A 210 -11.21 2.07 -4.29
CA THR A 210 -11.04 0.78 -4.97
C THR A 210 -9.57 0.36 -5.00
N ALA A 211 -9.28 -0.82 -5.56
CA ALA A 211 -7.91 -1.27 -5.83
C ALA A 211 -7.09 -0.23 -6.63
N ARG A 212 -7.73 0.55 -7.53
CA ARG A 212 -7.07 1.64 -8.26
C ARG A 212 -6.58 2.72 -7.31
N GLU A 213 -7.41 3.19 -6.38
CA GLU A 213 -7.04 4.21 -5.38
C GLU A 213 -5.93 3.70 -4.45
N VAL A 214 -5.98 2.44 -4.02
CA VAL A 214 -4.92 1.83 -3.21
C VAL A 214 -3.58 1.84 -3.95
N ARG A 215 -3.56 1.48 -5.23
CA ARG A 215 -2.36 1.55 -6.09
C ARG A 215 -1.87 2.98 -6.27
N MET A 216 -2.76 3.95 -6.49
CA MET A 216 -2.42 5.38 -6.55
C MET A 216 -1.73 5.84 -5.26
N ARG A 217 -2.22 5.43 -4.08
CA ARG A 217 -1.62 5.77 -2.78
C ARG A 217 -0.29 5.06 -2.53
N LEU A 218 -0.13 3.84 -3.02
CA LEU A 218 1.16 3.14 -3.01
C LEU A 218 2.19 3.92 -3.85
N ILE A 219 1.83 4.35 -5.06
CA ILE A 219 2.69 5.13 -5.96
C ILE A 219 3.06 6.48 -5.33
N GLU A 220 2.08 7.20 -4.77
CA GLU A 220 2.30 8.45 -4.02
C GLU A 220 3.35 8.25 -2.91
N SER A 221 3.23 7.15 -2.16
CA SER A 221 4.13 6.82 -1.06
C SER A 221 5.54 6.50 -1.53
N LEU A 222 5.68 5.75 -2.62
CA LEU A 222 6.97 5.43 -3.23
C LEU A 222 7.65 6.68 -3.80
N ALA A 223 6.91 7.52 -4.53
CA ALA A 223 7.42 8.75 -5.11
C ALA A 223 7.93 9.71 -4.03
N LEU A 224 7.11 9.99 -3.00
CA LEU A 224 7.49 10.82 -1.86
C LEU A 224 8.52 10.15 -0.95
N GLY A 225 8.64 8.82 -1.00
CA GLY A 225 9.57 8.02 -0.23
C GLY A 225 10.99 7.95 -0.79
N GLY A 226 11.21 8.45 -2.02
CA GLY A 226 12.50 8.33 -2.71
C GLY A 226 12.71 7.00 -3.44
N GLN A 227 11.62 6.29 -3.77
CA GLN A 227 11.61 5.09 -4.60
C GLN A 227 10.90 5.37 -5.94
N GLN A 228 11.31 6.44 -6.62
CA GLN A 228 10.62 6.96 -7.81
C GLN A 228 10.63 5.98 -8.99
N ALA A 229 11.69 5.17 -9.15
CA ALA A 229 11.78 4.19 -10.23
C ALA A 229 10.71 3.09 -10.11
N ASP A 230 10.41 2.65 -8.89
CA ASP A 230 9.35 1.66 -8.64
C ASP A 230 7.95 2.30 -8.77
N ALA A 231 7.80 3.54 -8.31
CA ALA A 231 6.59 4.34 -8.52
C ALA A 231 6.27 4.48 -10.03
N TYR A 232 7.28 4.82 -10.83
CA TYR A 232 7.16 4.91 -12.29
C TYR A 232 6.83 3.56 -12.92
N GLY A 233 7.49 2.48 -12.49
CA GLY A 233 7.18 1.13 -12.97
C GLY A 233 5.71 0.76 -12.80
N LEU A 234 5.15 1.00 -11.61
CA LEU A 234 3.73 0.76 -11.33
C LEU A 234 2.80 1.64 -12.19
N LEU A 235 3.20 2.89 -12.47
CA LEU A 235 2.44 3.79 -13.35
C LEU A 235 2.34 3.30 -14.79
N THR A 236 3.35 2.57 -15.26
CA THR A 236 3.42 2.07 -16.64
C THR A 236 2.68 0.75 -16.89
N GLU A 237 2.09 0.14 -15.85
CA GLU A 237 1.38 -1.13 -16.00
C GLU A 237 0.03 -0.97 -16.71
N TYR A 238 -0.35 -1.92 -17.58
CA TYR A 238 -1.53 -1.77 -18.45
C TYR A 238 -2.85 -1.64 -17.67
N SER A 239 -3.02 -2.39 -16.57
CA SER A 239 -4.21 -2.27 -15.72
C SER A 239 -4.31 -0.93 -14.98
N PHE A 240 -3.25 -0.13 -15.05
CA PHE A 240 -3.16 1.17 -14.42
C PHE A 240 -2.94 2.32 -15.42
N SER A 241 -2.62 2.01 -16.68
CA SER A 241 -2.49 3.01 -17.73
C SER A 241 -3.82 3.73 -17.96
N ALA A 242 -3.72 5.00 -18.36
CA ALA A 242 -4.89 5.80 -18.71
C ALA A 242 -5.86 4.99 -19.60
N ILE A 243 -7.14 5.02 -19.25
CA ILE A 243 -8.19 4.47 -20.10
C ILE A 243 -8.18 5.34 -21.36
N GLN A 244 -7.80 4.79 -22.51
CA GLN A 244 -7.71 5.61 -23.71
C GLN A 244 -9.10 6.19 -24.02
N PRO A 245 -9.29 7.52 -23.97
CA PRO A 245 -10.55 8.10 -24.36
C PRO A 245 -10.79 7.86 -25.85
N ALA A 246 -12.06 7.88 -26.25
CA ALA A 246 -12.40 8.01 -27.65
C ALA A 246 -11.72 9.29 -28.23
N PRO A 247 -11.24 9.26 -29.49
CA PRO A 247 -10.54 10.39 -30.11
C PRO A 247 -11.34 11.69 -29.96
N GLY A 248 -10.71 12.73 -29.38
CA GLY A 248 -11.34 14.06 -29.20
C GLY A 248 -11.94 14.34 -27.82
N THR A 249 -11.77 13.44 -26.84
CA THR A 249 -12.14 13.68 -25.43
C THR A 249 -10.90 13.62 -24.53
N ALA A 250 -10.76 14.55 -23.59
CA ALA A 250 -9.84 14.39 -22.46
C ALA A 250 -10.60 13.57 -21.41
N ASP A 251 -10.12 12.36 -21.10
CA ASP A 251 -10.80 11.55 -20.08
C ASP A 251 -10.57 12.17 -18.69
N ILE A 252 -11.59 12.87 -18.20
CA ILE A 252 -11.62 13.45 -16.85
C ILE A 252 -11.38 12.35 -15.80
N GLN A 253 -11.77 11.10 -16.08
CA GLN A 253 -11.59 9.97 -15.15
C GLN A 253 -10.12 9.62 -14.92
N ASP A 254 -9.22 10.03 -15.82
CA ASP A 254 -7.78 9.82 -15.69
C ASP A 254 -7.04 10.99 -15.06
N ALA A 255 -7.75 12.03 -14.60
CA ALA A 255 -7.13 13.14 -13.88
C ALA A 255 -6.31 12.66 -12.66
N PRO A 256 -6.78 11.75 -11.78
CA PRO A 256 -5.94 11.25 -10.68
C PRO A 256 -4.64 10.61 -11.18
N TRP A 257 -4.71 9.80 -12.24
CA TRP A 257 -3.54 9.11 -12.81
C TRP A 257 -2.55 10.10 -13.43
N ASN A 258 -3.03 11.05 -14.25
CA ASN A 258 -2.16 12.07 -14.85
C ASN A 258 -1.51 12.94 -13.76
N HIS A 259 -2.23 13.27 -12.68
CA HIS A 259 -1.67 14.00 -11.54
C HIS A 259 -0.50 13.22 -10.93
N MET A 260 -0.68 11.93 -10.64
CA MET A 260 0.38 11.10 -10.04
C MET A 260 1.54 10.83 -10.98
N ARG A 261 1.28 10.66 -12.28
CA ARG A 261 2.32 10.54 -13.30
C ARG A 261 3.16 11.82 -13.39
N GLY A 262 2.51 12.98 -13.41
CA GLY A 262 3.17 14.29 -13.37
C GLY A 262 4.05 14.46 -12.13
N LEU A 263 3.50 14.16 -10.95
CA LEU A 263 4.25 14.18 -9.69
C LEU A 263 5.47 13.27 -9.74
N THR A 264 5.31 12.02 -10.20
CA THR A 264 6.38 11.03 -10.23
C THR A 264 7.50 11.43 -11.20
N LEU A 265 7.15 11.89 -12.40
CA LEU A 265 8.11 12.40 -13.40
C LEU A 265 8.88 13.61 -12.86
N ALA A 266 8.19 14.56 -12.22
CA ALA A 266 8.83 15.71 -11.60
C ALA A 266 9.79 15.30 -10.46
N MET A 267 9.40 14.32 -9.64
CA MET A 267 10.25 13.75 -8.58
C MET A 267 11.47 12.99 -9.12
N MET A 268 11.42 12.49 -10.36
CA MET A 268 12.54 11.90 -11.09
C MET A 268 13.42 12.96 -11.77
N GLY A 269 13.03 14.24 -11.75
CA GLY A 269 13.70 15.32 -12.48
C GLY A 269 13.43 15.33 -13.99
N ARG A 270 12.46 14.54 -14.47
CA ARG A 270 12.03 14.53 -15.89
C ARG A 270 10.99 15.63 -16.11
N TYR A 271 11.44 16.88 -15.95
CA TYR A 271 10.55 18.04 -15.86
C TYR A 271 9.78 18.29 -17.16
N GLU A 272 10.40 18.10 -18.33
CA GLU A 272 9.74 18.29 -19.63
C GLU A 272 8.57 17.30 -19.81
N GLU A 273 8.79 16.01 -19.51
CA GLU A 273 7.71 15.00 -19.55
C GLU A 273 6.64 15.29 -18.49
N ALA A 274 7.03 15.81 -17.33
CA ALA A 274 6.08 16.20 -16.29
C ALA A 274 5.18 17.36 -16.77
N VAL A 275 5.72 18.35 -17.49
CA VAL A 275 4.95 19.43 -18.12
C VAL A 275 3.94 18.87 -19.10
N GLU A 276 4.36 18.00 -20.03
CA GLU A 276 3.45 17.41 -21.04
C GLU A 276 2.21 16.74 -20.42
N VAL A 277 2.38 16.13 -19.24
CA VAL A 277 1.28 15.48 -18.51
C VAL A 277 0.46 16.49 -17.71
N LEU A 278 1.12 17.39 -16.96
CA LEU A 278 0.47 18.32 -16.03
C LEU A 278 -0.20 19.51 -16.75
N GLU A 279 0.20 19.86 -17.95
CA GLU A 279 -0.46 20.93 -18.72
C GLU A 279 -1.92 20.63 -19.04
N LYS A 280 -2.32 19.36 -19.07
CA LYS A 280 -3.71 18.94 -19.22
C LYS A 280 -4.62 19.53 -18.15
N PHE A 281 -4.10 19.84 -16.96
CA PHE A 281 -4.87 20.43 -15.86
C PHE A 281 -5.17 21.92 -16.07
N LYS A 282 -4.53 22.60 -17.03
CA LYS A 282 -4.83 23.99 -17.39
C LYS A 282 -6.30 24.16 -17.85
N ILE A 283 -6.93 23.10 -18.36
CA ILE A 283 -8.31 23.13 -18.86
C ILE A 283 -9.32 22.39 -17.98
N ILE A 284 -8.87 21.75 -16.90
CA ILE A 284 -9.74 20.99 -15.98
C ILE A 284 -10.34 21.95 -14.95
N VAL A 285 -11.63 21.79 -14.63
CA VAL A 285 -12.31 22.59 -13.60
C VAL A 285 -12.41 21.84 -12.27
N PRO A 286 -12.51 22.56 -11.12
CA PRO A 286 -12.56 21.90 -9.80
C PRO A 286 -13.74 20.97 -9.59
N GLN A 287 -14.85 21.15 -10.30
CA GLN A 287 -16.01 20.26 -10.25
C GLN A 287 -15.67 18.86 -10.79
N ASP A 288 -14.83 18.81 -11.83
CA ASP A 288 -14.40 17.58 -12.48
C ASP A 288 -13.28 16.91 -11.68
N TYR A 289 -12.37 17.72 -11.15
CA TYR A 289 -11.27 17.25 -10.30
C TYR A 289 -10.95 18.25 -9.17
N PRO A 290 -11.48 18.05 -7.95
CA PRO A 290 -11.23 18.88 -6.77
C PRO A 290 -9.76 19.16 -6.44
N GLN A 291 -8.86 18.24 -6.81
CA GLN A 291 -7.40 18.36 -6.60
C GLN A 291 -6.69 19.08 -7.76
N VAL A 292 -7.40 19.68 -8.72
CA VAL A 292 -6.80 20.44 -9.84
C VAL A 292 -5.90 21.57 -9.35
N ASP A 293 -6.24 22.19 -8.22
CA ASP A 293 -5.42 23.22 -7.58
C ASP A 293 -4.03 22.68 -7.18
N GLU A 294 -3.96 21.44 -6.69
CA GLU A 294 -2.70 20.77 -6.35
C GLU A 294 -1.90 20.45 -7.61
N ALA A 295 -2.54 19.93 -8.66
CA ALA A 295 -1.87 19.59 -9.91
C ALA A 295 -1.29 20.82 -10.63
N LEU A 296 -2.01 21.95 -10.62
CA LEU A 296 -1.50 23.23 -11.14
C LEU A 296 -0.37 23.79 -10.26
N TRP A 297 -0.45 23.64 -8.95
CA TRP A 297 0.64 24.00 -8.05
C TRP A 297 1.90 23.15 -8.26
N LEU A 298 1.74 21.86 -8.59
CA LEU A 298 2.84 21.01 -9.05
C LEU A 298 3.45 21.53 -10.35
N LEU A 299 2.61 21.86 -11.35
CA LEU A 299 3.05 22.39 -12.64
C LEU A 299 3.83 23.70 -12.51
N GLU A 300 3.36 24.62 -11.67
CA GLU A 300 4.08 25.87 -11.36
C GLU A 300 5.51 25.59 -10.89
N GLY A 301 5.68 24.69 -9.92
CA GLY A 301 7.01 24.35 -9.42
C GLY A 301 7.87 23.56 -10.42
N VAL A 302 7.28 22.82 -11.36
CA VAL A 302 8.02 22.18 -12.46
C VAL A 302 8.59 23.25 -13.40
N PHE A 303 7.81 24.28 -13.72
CA PHE A 303 8.30 25.40 -14.53
C PHE A 303 9.40 26.20 -13.82
N ASP A 304 9.30 26.40 -12.50
CA ASP A 304 10.40 27.00 -11.73
C ASP A 304 11.69 26.17 -11.86
N ARG A 305 11.60 24.84 -11.76
CA ARG A 305 12.78 23.97 -11.94
C ARG A 305 13.32 24.00 -13.36
N LEU A 306 12.46 24.06 -14.38
CA LEU A 306 12.91 24.22 -15.77
C LEU A 306 13.60 25.57 -15.99
N ALA A 307 13.09 26.64 -15.37
CA ALA A 307 13.72 27.95 -15.41
C ALA A 307 15.12 27.93 -14.77
N ASP A 308 15.28 27.21 -13.65
CA ASP A 308 16.58 27.03 -12.99
C ASP A 308 17.57 26.21 -13.83
N VAL A 309 17.10 25.12 -14.46
CA VAL A 309 17.94 24.18 -15.22
C VAL A 309 18.37 24.75 -16.56
N HIS A 310 17.45 25.34 -17.32
CA HIS A 310 17.72 25.87 -18.66
C HIS A 310 18.13 27.34 -18.65
N ASN A 311 17.89 28.07 -17.56
CA ASN A 311 18.12 29.51 -17.43
C ASN A 311 17.38 30.32 -18.52
N GLU A 312 16.14 29.91 -18.84
CA GLU A 312 15.31 30.55 -19.86
C GLU A 312 14.11 31.29 -19.24
N ASP A 313 13.91 32.55 -19.63
CA ASP A 313 12.84 33.38 -19.10
C ASP A 313 11.43 32.92 -19.52
N ARG A 314 11.30 32.11 -20.58
CA ARG A 314 10.01 31.55 -21.01
C ARG A 314 9.36 30.71 -19.91
N TYR A 315 10.14 29.94 -19.16
CA TYR A 315 9.61 29.07 -18.11
C TYR A 315 9.14 29.88 -16.89
N LYS A 316 9.83 31.00 -16.59
CA LYS A 316 9.35 31.95 -15.58
C LYS A 316 8.01 32.58 -15.99
N MET A 317 7.81 32.84 -17.28
CA MET A 317 6.54 33.35 -17.79
C MET A 317 5.43 32.31 -17.66
N GLU A 318 5.68 31.05 -18.04
CA GLU A 318 4.73 29.95 -17.87
C GLU A 318 4.34 29.73 -16.39
N ALA A 319 5.31 29.73 -15.47
CA ALA A 319 5.05 29.65 -14.04
C ALA A 319 4.08 30.76 -13.56
N ARG A 320 4.30 32.01 -14.01
CA ARG A 320 3.40 33.15 -13.69
C ARG A 320 1.99 32.98 -14.26
N ILE A 321 1.86 32.39 -15.46
CA ILE A 321 0.56 32.11 -16.06
C ILE A 321 -0.20 31.09 -15.19
N VAL A 322 0.47 30.00 -14.80
CA VAL A 322 -0.13 28.97 -13.93
C VAL A 322 -0.50 29.56 -12.56
N ALA A 323 0.37 30.38 -11.96
CA ALA A 323 0.08 31.08 -10.71
C ALA A 323 -1.16 31.98 -10.82
N ALA A 324 -1.32 32.70 -11.94
CA ALA A 324 -2.51 33.51 -12.19
C ALA A 324 -3.79 32.66 -12.35
N MET A 325 -3.68 31.44 -12.92
CA MET A 325 -4.79 30.49 -12.99
C MET A 325 -5.18 29.98 -11.60
N LEU A 326 -4.20 29.59 -10.77
CA LEU A 326 -4.42 29.20 -9.38
C LEU A 326 -5.17 30.29 -8.60
N LYS A 327 -4.73 31.55 -8.71
CA LYS A 327 -5.41 32.70 -8.09
C LYS A 327 -6.88 32.82 -8.51
N LYS A 328 -7.21 32.54 -9.76
CA LYS A 328 -8.60 32.56 -10.26
C LYS A 328 -9.45 31.43 -9.67
N LEU A 329 -8.86 30.25 -9.43
CA LEU A 329 -9.57 29.10 -8.87
C LEU A 329 -9.97 29.31 -7.40
N LYS A 330 -9.27 30.18 -6.65
CA LYS A 330 -9.52 30.46 -5.22
C LYS A 330 -9.45 29.22 -4.31
N GLY A 331 -8.70 28.19 -4.73
CA GLY A 331 -8.51 26.95 -3.97
C GLY A 331 -7.47 27.03 -2.85
N PRO A 332 -7.21 25.92 -2.13
CA PRO A 332 -6.27 25.90 -1.01
C PRO A 332 -4.83 26.28 -1.40
N PHE A 333 -4.43 26.05 -2.66
CA PHE A 333 -3.10 26.37 -3.21
C PHE A 333 -3.01 27.76 -3.87
N SER A 334 -4.06 28.59 -3.80
CA SER A 334 -4.17 29.84 -4.58
C SER A 334 -3.66 31.12 -3.91
N LYS A 335 -3.18 31.08 -2.66
CA LYS A 335 -2.87 32.32 -1.91
C LYS A 335 -1.50 32.87 -2.26
N GLU A 336 -1.40 34.21 -2.26
CA GLU A 336 -0.21 34.97 -2.69
C GLU A 336 1.05 34.79 -1.81
N GLN A 337 0.92 34.16 -0.65
CA GLN A 337 2.00 33.99 0.34
C GLN A 337 2.59 32.57 0.37
N TYR A 338 2.25 31.72 -0.60
CA TYR A 338 2.66 30.32 -0.58
C TYR A 338 3.87 30.03 -1.44
N SER A 339 4.71 29.11 -0.97
CA SER A 339 5.82 28.57 -1.75
C SER A 339 5.33 27.71 -2.91
N THR A 340 5.99 27.81 -4.06
CA THR A 340 5.75 26.90 -5.18
C THR A 340 6.19 25.47 -4.81
N SER A 341 5.68 24.46 -5.52
CA SER A 341 6.03 23.05 -5.26
C SER A 341 7.47 22.68 -5.60
N ALA A 342 8.27 23.59 -6.15
CA ALA A 342 9.66 23.33 -6.55
C ALA A 342 10.53 22.75 -5.42
N HIS A 343 10.22 23.09 -4.16
CA HIS A 343 10.89 22.58 -2.96
C HIS A 343 10.66 21.08 -2.70
N LEU A 344 9.61 20.48 -3.28
CA LEU A 344 9.31 19.06 -3.16
C LEU A 344 10.24 18.20 -4.02
N TYR A 345 10.71 18.75 -5.15
CA TYR A 345 11.50 17.99 -6.10
C TYR A 345 12.95 17.87 -5.62
N PRO A 346 13.47 16.64 -5.46
CA PRO A 346 14.83 16.43 -5.02
C PRO A 346 15.81 16.91 -6.08
N ARG A 347 16.97 17.41 -5.64
CA ARG A 347 18.08 17.68 -6.55
C ARG A 347 18.63 16.36 -7.05
N ILE A 348 18.48 16.11 -8.34
CA ILE A 348 18.92 14.87 -8.98
C ILE A 348 20.43 14.91 -9.17
N MET A 349 21.14 13.89 -8.67
CA MET A 349 22.56 13.72 -8.96
C MET A 349 22.72 13.21 -10.41
N PRO A 350 23.85 13.49 -11.10
CA PRO A 350 24.04 13.07 -12.48
C PRO A 350 23.80 11.57 -12.72
N GLY A 351 24.25 10.70 -11.80
CA GLY A 351 24.03 9.26 -11.91
C GLY A 351 22.57 8.85 -11.66
N ASP A 352 21.85 9.57 -10.80
CA ASP A 352 20.41 9.33 -10.60
C ASP A 352 19.62 9.69 -11.87
N ASN A 353 20.01 10.77 -12.58
CA ASN A 353 19.35 11.17 -13.82
C ASN A 353 19.47 10.11 -14.92
N SER A 354 20.69 9.61 -15.16
CA SER A 354 20.91 8.53 -16.14
C SER A 354 20.21 7.23 -15.74
N PHE A 355 20.10 6.94 -14.43
CA PHE A 355 19.33 5.79 -13.96
C PHE A 355 17.83 5.95 -14.22
N TYR A 356 17.26 7.14 -13.99
CA TYR A 356 15.86 7.38 -14.31
C TYR A 356 15.58 7.36 -15.81
N GLU A 357 16.52 7.83 -16.63
CA GLU A 357 16.43 7.67 -18.08
C GLU A 357 16.42 6.18 -18.48
N ALA A 358 17.35 5.38 -17.95
CA ALA A 358 17.35 3.93 -18.15
C ALA A 358 16.04 3.28 -17.70
N THR A 359 15.47 3.77 -16.60
CA THR A 359 14.19 3.31 -16.07
C THR A 359 13.06 3.55 -17.07
N THR A 360 12.95 4.77 -17.61
CA THR A 360 11.99 5.11 -18.66
C THR A 360 12.17 4.21 -19.89
N LYS A 361 13.41 4.03 -20.37
CA LYS A 361 13.71 3.19 -21.55
C LYS A 361 13.30 1.74 -21.35
N PHE A 362 13.59 1.18 -20.17
CA PHE A 362 13.22 -0.20 -19.83
C PHE A 362 11.71 -0.42 -19.89
N TYR A 363 10.91 0.46 -19.25
CA TYR A 363 9.45 0.29 -19.26
C TYR A 363 8.81 0.63 -20.61
N GLN A 364 9.52 1.34 -21.49
CA GLN A 364 9.17 1.50 -22.91
C GLN A 364 9.54 0.28 -23.78
N GLY A 365 10.14 -0.76 -23.21
CA GLY A 365 10.59 -1.96 -23.93
C GLY A 365 11.92 -1.78 -24.68
N ARG A 366 12.63 -0.67 -24.46
CA ARG A 366 13.93 -0.36 -25.10
C ARG A 366 15.09 -0.89 -24.24
N PHE A 367 15.17 -2.21 -24.12
CA PHE A 367 16.11 -2.86 -23.19
C PHE A 367 17.58 -2.62 -23.51
N ALA A 368 17.96 -2.58 -24.80
CA ALA A 368 19.34 -2.32 -25.20
C ALA A 368 19.82 -0.91 -24.76
N GLU A 369 19.00 0.12 -25.04
CA GLU A 369 19.28 1.50 -24.59
C GLU A 369 19.36 1.59 -23.06
N ALA A 370 18.49 0.88 -22.34
CA ALA A 370 18.53 0.82 -20.88
C ALA A 370 19.83 0.17 -20.37
N ILE A 371 20.28 -0.93 -20.99
CA ILE A 371 21.52 -1.63 -20.62
C ILE A 371 22.73 -0.73 -20.81
N GLU A 372 22.84 -0.02 -21.94
CA GLU A 372 23.95 0.90 -22.20
C GLU A 372 24.06 1.98 -21.11
N LEU A 373 22.93 2.59 -20.74
CA LEU A 373 22.88 3.57 -19.67
C LEU A 373 23.26 2.96 -18.31
N LEU A 374 22.75 1.77 -17.98
CA LEU A 374 23.01 1.09 -16.70
C LEU A 374 24.46 0.61 -16.57
N ASP A 375 25.07 0.12 -17.65
CA ASP A 375 26.49 -0.27 -17.68
C ASP A 375 27.40 0.94 -17.53
N SER A 376 27.01 2.10 -18.07
CA SER A 376 27.76 3.36 -17.88
C SER A 376 27.82 3.84 -16.43
N LEU A 377 26.86 3.42 -15.60
CA LEU A 377 26.80 3.74 -14.17
C LEU A 377 27.70 2.83 -13.32
N ASN A 378 28.34 1.82 -13.91
CA ASN A 378 29.22 0.93 -13.19
C ASN A 378 30.50 1.68 -12.74
N ASN A 379 30.74 1.71 -11.42
CA ASN A 379 31.94 2.26 -10.78
C ASN A 379 32.24 3.76 -11.00
N ARG A 380 31.29 4.58 -11.47
CA ARG A 380 31.50 6.02 -11.68
C ARG A 380 30.25 6.86 -11.36
N GLY A 381 30.46 8.03 -10.74
CA GLY A 381 29.44 9.08 -10.63
C GLY A 381 28.84 9.29 -9.24
N LEU A 382 28.36 10.51 -9.02
CA LEU A 382 27.55 10.89 -7.87
C LEU A 382 26.14 10.35 -8.07
N MET A 383 25.70 9.48 -7.16
CA MET A 383 24.42 8.79 -7.22
C MET A 383 23.99 8.42 -5.80
N SER A 384 22.68 8.41 -5.54
CA SER A 384 22.15 7.92 -4.27
C SER A 384 22.46 6.43 -4.07
N SER A 385 22.68 6.01 -2.81
CA SER A 385 22.97 4.60 -2.50
C SER A 385 21.82 3.67 -2.90
N SER A 386 20.57 4.11 -2.69
CA SER A 386 19.37 3.38 -3.08
C SER A 386 19.34 3.13 -4.59
N ASN A 387 19.49 4.18 -5.41
CA ASN A 387 19.44 4.00 -6.85
C ASN A 387 20.66 3.24 -7.38
N ARG A 388 21.81 3.31 -6.71
CA ARG A 388 22.98 2.47 -7.06
C ARG A 388 22.68 0.98 -6.90
N MET A 389 21.96 0.59 -5.84
CA MET A 389 21.49 -0.80 -5.70
C MET A 389 20.46 -1.12 -6.78
N SER A 390 19.47 -0.24 -6.98
CA SER A 390 18.43 -0.43 -8.00
C SER A 390 19.00 -0.53 -9.42
N SER A 391 20.06 0.20 -9.76
CA SER A 391 20.66 0.16 -11.10
C SER A 391 21.29 -1.21 -11.40
N ARG A 392 21.95 -1.84 -10.41
CA ARG A 392 22.51 -3.18 -10.57
C ARG A 392 21.42 -4.25 -10.69
N ILE A 393 20.39 -4.17 -9.85
CA ILE A 393 19.23 -5.08 -9.93
C ILE A 393 18.53 -4.94 -11.28
N MET A 394 18.32 -3.70 -11.73
CA MET A 394 17.64 -3.40 -12.98
C MET A 394 18.47 -3.79 -14.21
N LEU A 395 19.81 -3.73 -14.13
CA LEU A 395 20.70 -4.20 -15.19
C LEU A 395 20.52 -5.71 -15.43
N VAL A 396 20.43 -6.50 -14.36
CA VAL A 396 20.18 -7.95 -14.45
C VAL A 396 18.83 -8.19 -15.12
N GLU A 397 17.80 -7.51 -14.65
CA GLU A 397 16.45 -7.61 -15.23
C GLU A 397 16.44 -7.20 -16.73
N ALA A 398 17.11 -6.11 -17.09
CA ALA A 398 17.20 -5.62 -18.46
C ALA A 398 17.94 -6.60 -19.39
N ARG A 399 19.08 -7.16 -18.94
CA ARG A 399 19.83 -8.16 -19.71
C ARG A 399 19.01 -9.41 -19.97
N LEU A 400 18.24 -9.87 -18.99
CA LEU A 400 17.31 -11.00 -19.16
C LEU A 400 16.25 -10.73 -20.22
N TYR A 401 15.61 -9.55 -20.21
CA TYR A 401 14.63 -9.19 -21.23
C TYR A 401 15.25 -8.99 -22.62
N ALA A 402 16.48 -8.50 -22.68
CA ALA A 402 17.21 -8.39 -23.94
C ALA A 402 17.72 -9.74 -24.47
N GLY A 403 17.59 -10.83 -23.71
CA GLY A 403 18.15 -12.15 -24.06
C GLY A 403 19.69 -12.17 -24.03
N GLN A 404 20.30 -11.30 -23.23
CA GLN A 404 21.75 -11.23 -23.03
C GLN A 404 22.18 -12.10 -21.84
N VAL A 405 23.40 -12.63 -21.91
CA VAL A 405 23.99 -13.44 -20.85
C VAL A 405 24.29 -12.57 -19.63
N ILE A 406 23.85 -13.03 -18.45
CA ILE A 406 24.29 -12.44 -17.17
C ILE A 406 25.71 -12.93 -16.90
N THR A 407 26.62 -11.99 -16.65
CA THR A 407 28.01 -12.28 -16.30
C THR A 407 28.11 -12.76 -14.86
N ASP A 408 29.05 -13.65 -14.56
CA ASP A 408 29.27 -14.19 -13.21
C ASP A 408 29.48 -13.07 -12.18
N ASP A 409 30.28 -12.04 -12.52
CA ASP A 409 30.48 -10.85 -11.67
C ASP A 409 29.16 -10.17 -11.26
N LEU A 410 28.21 -10.08 -12.20
CA LEU A 410 26.93 -9.40 -11.95
C LEU A 410 26.00 -10.26 -11.08
N LEU A 411 26.09 -11.59 -11.22
CA LEU A 411 25.40 -12.53 -10.35
C LEU A 411 25.98 -12.52 -8.93
N GLU A 412 27.31 -12.52 -8.80
CA GLU A 412 28.00 -12.40 -7.51
C GLU A 412 27.63 -11.09 -6.80
N GLU A 413 27.56 -9.98 -7.54
CA GLU A 413 27.07 -8.72 -7.00
C GLU A 413 25.62 -8.81 -6.51
N MET A 414 24.72 -9.48 -7.25
CA MET A 414 23.34 -9.68 -6.77
C MET A 414 23.28 -10.54 -5.51
N LEU A 415 24.09 -11.59 -5.43
CA LEU A 415 24.20 -12.44 -4.23
C LEU A 415 24.71 -11.61 -3.05
N GLY A 416 25.72 -10.77 -3.25
CA GLY A 416 26.18 -9.83 -2.22
C GLY A 416 25.11 -8.82 -1.80
N LEU A 417 24.30 -8.32 -2.74
CA LEU A 417 23.18 -7.44 -2.42
C LEU A 417 22.08 -8.17 -1.63
N SER A 418 21.85 -9.45 -1.87
CA SER A 418 20.81 -10.24 -1.18
C SER A 418 21.01 -10.34 0.34
N GLU A 419 22.24 -10.11 0.81
CA GLU A 419 22.60 -10.10 2.24
C GLU A 419 22.51 -8.70 2.87
N ASN A 420 22.15 -7.67 2.09
CA ASN A 420 22.13 -6.29 2.54
C ASN A 420 20.82 -5.95 3.27
N ASP A 421 20.90 -5.75 4.59
CA ASP A 421 19.78 -5.31 5.42
C ASP A 421 19.23 -3.91 5.05
N SER A 422 19.93 -3.16 4.19
CA SER A 422 19.53 -1.82 3.73
C SER A 422 18.62 -1.83 2.49
N LEU A 423 18.29 -2.99 1.93
CA LEU A 423 17.34 -3.08 0.82
C LEU A 423 15.95 -2.59 1.24
N THR A 424 15.23 -2.03 0.29
CA THR A 424 13.79 -1.77 0.43
C THR A 424 13.00 -3.07 0.20
N PRO A 425 11.73 -3.17 0.63
CA PRO A 425 10.90 -4.34 0.37
C PRO A 425 10.85 -4.71 -1.11
N LEU A 426 10.64 -3.73 -2.01
CA LEU A 426 10.58 -3.98 -3.44
C LEU A 426 11.94 -4.38 -4.04
N GLN A 427 13.05 -3.80 -3.58
CA GLN A 427 14.39 -4.24 -4.00
C GLN A 427 14.67 -5.68 -3.56
N SER A 428 14.35 -6.02 -2.31
CA SER A 428 14.51 -7.38 -1.78
C SER A 428 13.65 -8.39 -2.54
N GLU A 429 12.37 -8.07 -2.79
CA GLU A 429 11.46 -8.90 -3.58
C GLU A 429 11.96 -9.06 -5.03
N ARG A 430 12.50 -8.00 -5.63
CA ARG A 430 13.02 -8.03 -7.01
C ARG A 430 14.28 -8.88 -7.13
N ILE A 431 15.24 -8.76 -6.19
CA ILE A 431 16.42 -9.63 -6.15
C ILE A 431 15.99 -11.08 -5.99
N ALA A 432 15.11 -11.35 -5.03
CA ALA A 432 14.63 -12.70 -4.76
C ALA A 432 13.96 -13.31 -5.99
N TYR A 433 13.12 -12.53 -6.68
CA TYR A 433 12.46 -12.90 -7.92
C TYR A 433 13.46 -13.27 -9.04
N LEU A 434 14.49 -12.46 -9.24
CA LEU A 434 15.52 -12.71 -10.25
C LEU A 434 16.38 -13.94 -9.89
N LEU A 435 16.78 -14.10 -8.63
CA LEU A 435 17.53 -15.26 -8.16
C LEU A 435 16.72 -16.56 -8.24
N ALA A 436 15.42 -16.51 -7.92
CA ALA A 436 14.56 -17.68 -8.02
C ALA A 436 14.49 -18.20 -9.45
N ARG A 437 14.33 -17.28 -10.42
CA ARG A 437 14.37 -17.64 -11.85
C ARG A 437 15.73 -18.19 -12.25
N TYR A 438 16.81 -17.54 -11.82
CA TYR A 438 18.17 -18.03 -12.07
C TYR A 438 18.33 -19.49 -11.62
N VAL A 439 17.90 -19.83 -10.40
CA VAL A 439 18.02 -21.21 -9.90
C VAL A 439 17.12 -22.18 -10.65
N MET A 440 15.84 -21.84 -10.83
CA MET A 440 14.87 -22.78 -11.39
C MET A 440 15.02 -22.98 -12.90
N ASP A 441 15.61 -22.02 -13.62
CA ASP A 441 15.94 -22.15 -15.06
C ASP A 441 17.38 -22.68 -15.31
N ALA A 442 18.21 -22.81 -14.27
CA ALA A 442 19.57 -23.35 -14.38
C ALA A 442 19.61 -24.82 -14.81
N ASP A 443 18.46 -25.49 -14.92
CA ASP A 443 18.37 -26.87 -15.40
C ASP A 443 18.49 -27.00 -16.92
N GLU A 444 18.59 -25.91 -17.71
CA GLU A 444 19.20 -26.02 -19.05
C GLU A 444 19.60 -24.69 -19.77
N LYS A 445 18.94 -23.53 -19.55
CA LYS A 445 19.06 -22.39 -20.50
C LYS A 445 18.80 -20.95 -19.99
N PHE A 446 19.02 -20.61 -18.72
CA PHE A 446 18.76 -19.24 -18.20
C PHE A 446 19.47 -18.11 -18.99
N SER A 447 20.69 -18.34 -19.50
CA SER A 447 21.46 -17.37 -20.29
C SER A 447 21.00 -17.20 -21.74
N SER A 448 20.15 -18.09 -22.25
CA SER A 448 19.73 -18.15 -23.66
C SER A 448 18.22 -17.95 -23.87
N ARG A 449 17.45 -17.88 -22.77
CA ARG A 449 16.00 -17.63 -22.83
C ARG A 449 15.74 -16.13 -22.77
N ARG A 450 15.25 -15.59 -23.89
CA ARG A 450 14.52 -14.32 -23.89
C ARG A 450 13.25 -14.52 -23.07
N ILE A 451 13.05 -13.67 -22.06
CA ILE A 451 11.77 -13.62 -21.37
C ILE A 451 10.81 -12.81 -22.24
N ASP A 452 9.68 -13.40 -22.65
CA ASP A 452 8.64 -12.68 -23.38
C ASP A 452 8.18 -11.45 -22.58
N HIS A 453 8.12 -10.30 -23.27
CA HIS A 453 7.88 -8.98 -22.66
C HIS A 453 6.48 -8.83 -22.06
N GLU A 454 5.54 -9.66 -22.50
CA GLU A 454 4.14 -9.62 -22.10
C GLU A 454 3.92 -10.56 -20.93
N GLY A 455 4.11 -10.04 -19.70
CA GLY A 455 3.59 -10.68 -18.49
C GLY A 455 4.64 -11.16 -17.48
N GLN A 456 5.92 -10.77 -17.63
CA GLN A 456 6.97 -11.29 -16.77
C GLN A 456 7.85 -10.25 -16.05
N SER A 457 7.73 -8.93 -16.26
CA SER A 457 8.52 -7.98 -15.46
C SER A 457 8.23 -8.14 -13.97
N PHE A 458 9.18 -7.77 -13.12
CA PHE A 458 8.97 -7.81 -11.66
C PHE A 458 7.67 -7.07 -11.30
N ILE A 459 7.50 -5.84 -11.80
CA ILE A 459 6.30 -5.03 -11.54
C ILE A 459 5.01 -5.70 -12.01
N LYS A 460 4.98 -6.28 -13.23
CA LYS A 460 3.79 -7.01 -13.72
C LYS A 460 3.51 -8.27 -12.91
N SER A 461 4.56 -8.94 -12.44
CA SER A 461 4.42 -10.17 -11.65
C SER A 461 3.82 -9.87 -10.28
N ILE A 462 4.33 -8.83 -9.60
CA ILE A 462 3.84 -8.46 -8.28
C ILE A 462 2.41 -7.93 -8.29
N THR A 463 1.87 -7.46 -9.43
CA THR A 463 0.49 -6.99 -9.56
C THR A 463 -0.46 -7.97 -10.23
N GLY A 464 0.05 -9.00 -10.90
CA GLY A 464 -0.75 -9.89 -11.74
C GLY A 464 -0.73 -11.37 -11.36
N LYS A 465 0.24 -11.85 -10.57
CA LYS A 465 0.41 -13.27 -10.21
C LYS A 465 0.36 -13.48 -8.70
N PRO A 466 0.05 -14.68 -8.19
CA PRO A 466 0.16 -14.97 -6.76
C PRO A 466 1.50 -14.53 -6.16
N TRP A 467 1.45 -13.92 -4.98
CA TRP A 467 2.63 -13.32 -4.36
C TRP A 467 2.65 -13.45 -2.85
N ALA A 468 3.74 -14.00 -2.32
CA ALA A 468 4.11 -14.01 -0.91
C ALA A 468 4.66 -12.64 -0.49
N ILE A 469 4.14 -12.07 0.61
CA ILE A 469 4.62 -10.77 1.13
C ILE A 469 5.57 -10.96 2.31
N GLU A 470 5.29 -11.91 3.19
CA GLU A 470 6.09 -12.16 4.39
C GLU A 470 6.10 -13.64 4.74
N ILE A 471 7.20 -14.09 5.34
CA ILE A 471 7.33 -15.45 5.87
C ILE A 471 7.78 -15.42 7.32
N THR A 472 7.27 -16.37 8.09
CA THR A 472 7.61 -16.55 9.50
C THR A 472 8.17 -17.96 9.70
N HIS A 473 9.43 -18.03 10.10
CA HIS A 473 10.08 -19.28 10.48
C HIS A 473 9.77 -19.65 11.94
N ARG A 474 9.35 -20.89 12.18
CA ARG A 474 9.11 -21.48 13.51
C ARG A 474 9.89 -22.79 13.62
N ARG A 475 10.69 -22.92 14.67
CA ARG A 475 11.36 -24.19 14.98
C ARG A 475 10.38 -25.20 15.56
N GLY A 476 10.60 -26.46 15.20
CA GLY A 476 9.89 -27.62 15.68
C GLY A 476 9.90 -27.71 17.20
N VAL A 477 8.70 -27.81 17.78
CA VAL A 477 8.49 -27.90 19.23
C VAL A 477 8.54 -29.37 19.64
N VAL A 478 9.28 -29.68 20.70
CA VAL A 478 9.24 -30.99 21.34
C VAL A 478 7.94 -31.09 22.12
N LYS A 479 7.03 -31.99 21.72
CA LYS A 479 5.82 -32.28 22.51
C LYS A 479 6.22 -32.89 23.84
N ARG A 480 6.36 -32.07 24.90
CA ARG A 480 6.49 -32.59 26.26
C ARG A 480 5.21 -33.33 26.63
N ALA A 481 5.34 -34.58 27.09
CA ALA A 481 4.25 -35.33 27.69
C ALA A 481 3.65 -34.56 28.89
N LYS A 482 2.34 -34.68 29.10
CA LYS A 482 1.53 -33.91 30.07
C LYS A 482 1.83 -34.21 31.56
N GLU A 483 2.76 -35.11 31.90
CA GLU A 483 2.96 -35.53 33.28
C GLU A 483 4.22 -34.95 33.93
N PRO A 484 4.13 -34.46 35.19
CA PRO A 484 5.28 -33.96 35.92
C PRO A 484 6.30 -35.07 36.21
N VAL A 485 7.59 -34.73 36.12
CA VAL A 485 8.80 -35.59 36.16
C VAL A 485 8.98 -36.43 37.44
N ARG A 486 8.04 -36.40 38.40
CA ARG A 486 8.26 -36.95 39.75
C ARG A 486 7.96 -38.43 39.93
N SER A 487 7.52 -39.17 38.91
CA SER A 487 7.25 -40.61 39.06
C SER A 487 7.35 -41.38 37.74
N ARG A 488 8.55 -41.54 37.18
CA ARG A 488 8.72 -42.33 35.95
C ARG A 488 9.85 -43.34 36.07
N ASP A 489 9.53 -44.58 35.66
CA ASP A 489 10.47 -45.67 35.44
C ASP A 489 11.44 -45.32 34.29
N LEU A 490 12.73 -45.63 34.49
CA LEU A 490 13.81 -45.38 33.52
C LEU A 490 13.55 -46.03 32.14
N LYS A 491 12.81 -47.15 32.08
CA LYS A 491 12.43 -47.80 30.82
C LYS A 491 11.38 -47.02 30.00
N LYS A 492 10.51 -46.24 30.66
CA LYS A 492 9.56 -45.35 29.97
C LYS A 492 10.22 -44.06 29.48
N GLN A 493 11.36 -43.69 30.07
CA GLN A 493 12.17 -42.55 29.61
C GLN A 493 12.86 -42.85 28.28
N GLU A 494 13.42 -44.05 28.10
CA GLU A 494 14.07 -44.44 26.83
C GLU A 494 13.06 -44.62 25.68
N GLU A 495 11.83 -45.08 25.97
CA GLU A 495 10.74 -45.12 24.96
C GLU A 495 10.19 -43.72 24.63
N GLU A 496 10.19 -42.80 25.59
CA GLU A 496 9.79 -41.41 25.36
C GLU A 496 10.92 -40.55 24.79
N GLU A 497 12.22 -40.88 24.89
CA GLU A 497 13.29 -40.15 24.19
C GLU A 497 13.18 -40.25 22.65
N GLY A 498 12.32 -41.15 22.16
CA GLY A 498 11.74 -41.09 20.83
C GLY A 498 10.59 -40.08 20.66
N VAL A 499 10.55 -38.97 21.42
CA VAL A 499 9.52 -37.92 21.25
C VAL A 499 9.60 -37.43 19.81
N LYS A 500 8.57 -37.74 19.02
CA LYS A 500 8.35 -37.11 17.71
C LYS A 500 8.31 -35.60 17.88
N ARG A 501 9.45 -34.96 17.61
CA ARG A 501 9.54 -33.51 17.47
C ARG A 501 8.64 -33.14 16.29
N GLU A 502 7.79 -32.13 16.46
CA GLU A 502 7.10 -31.60 15.29
C GLU A 502 8.14 -30.98 14.37
N PRO A 503 8.08 -31.21 13.04
CA PRO A 503 9.02 -30.60 12.11
C PRO A 503 8.97 -29.08 12.21
N GLY A 504 10.09 -28.43 11.89
CA GLY A 504 10.13 -26.98 11.71
C GLY A 504 9.11 -26.54 10.64
N SER A 505 8.62 -25.31 10.76
CA SER A 505 7.67 -24.76 9.81
C SER A 505 8.04 -23.37 9.33
N ILE A 506 7.66 -23.09 8.09
CA ILE A 506 7.63 -21.74 7.52
C ILE A 506 6.17 -21.45 7.18
N ALA A 507 5.62 -20.40 7.78
CA ALA A 507 4.32 -19.86 7.41
C ALA A 507 4.52 -18.69 6.45
N ALA A 508 3.83 -18.67 5.32
CA ALA A 508 3.91 -17.65 4.29
C ALA A 508 2.56 -16.96 4.07
N GLU A 509 2.55 -15.63 4.11
CA GLU A 509 1.42 -14.80 3.71
C GLU A 509 1.38 -14.71 2.17
N ILE A 510 0.67 -15.65 1.53
CA ILE A 510 0.52 -15.72 0.07
C ILE A 510 -0.87 -15.20 -0.33
N TYR A 511 -0.90 -14.31 -1.30
CA TYR A 511 -2.12 -13.71 -1.82
C TYR A 511 -2.25 -13.96 -3.31
N ALA A 512 -3.48 -14.18 -3.79
CA ALA A 512 -3.79 -14.06 -5.20
C ALA A 512 -3.98 -12.58 -5.56
N ASN A 513 -3.49 -12.16 -6.72
CA ASN A 513 -3.59 -10.76 -7.17
C ASN A 513 -4.77 -10.49 -8.11
N LYS A 514 -5.50 -11.52 -8.54
CA LYS A 514 -6.75 -11.44 -9.32
C LYS A 514 -7.83 -12.25 -8.63
N HIS A 515 -9.09 -11.91 -8.84
CA HIS A 515 -10.23 -12.62 -8.23
C HIS A 515 -10.48 -13.99 -8.87
N GLU A 516 -10.25 -14.10 -10.18
CA GLU A 516 -10.38 -15.34 -10.96
C GLU A 516 -9.26 -16.34 -10.64
N ASP A 517 -8.13 -15.84 -10.12
CA ASP A 517 -7.00 -16.64 -9.67
C ASP A 517 -7.11 -16.92 -8.19
N TRP A 518 -7.15 -18.18 -7.80
CA TRP A 518 -6.79 -18.58 -6.43
C TRP A 518 -5.61 -19.53 -6.49
N VAL A 519 -4.84 -19.58 -5.40
CA VAL A 519 -3.69 -20.47 -5.30
C VAL A 519 -4.22 -21.88 -5.04
N VAL A 520 -4.11 -22.76 -6.03
CA VAL A 520 -4.54 -24.16 -5.94
C VAL A 520 -3.47 -24.98 -5.22
N SER A 521 -2.22 -24.73 -5.55
CA SER A 521 -1.07 -25.40 -4.96
C SER A 521 0.07 -24.40 -4.76
N ALA A 522 0.77 -24.52 -3.63
CA ALA A 522 2.00 -23.79 -3.38
C ALA A 522 3.08 -24.77 -2.93
N ASN A 523 4.22 -24.72 -3.62
CA ASN A 523 5.38 -25.54 -3.32
C ASN A 523 6.56 -24.64 -3.01
N MET A 524 7.41 -25.06 -2.08
CA MET A 524 8.55 -24.28 -1.63
C MET A 524 9.85 -25.07 -1.82
N TYR A 525 10.88 -24.38 -2.32
CA TYR A 525 12.27 -24.84 -2.34
C TYR A 525 13.10 -23.88 -1.49
N LEU A 526 13.98 -24.42 -0.64
CA LEU A 526 14.81 -23.62 0.26
C LEU A 526 16.25 -23.65 -0.21
N ILE A 527 16.86 -22.48 -0.38
CA ILE A 527 18.23 -22.35 -0.86
C ILE A 527 19.04 -21.53 0.13
N THR A 528 20.22 -22.02 0.49
CA THR A 528 21.16 -21.28 1.33
C THR A 528 21.97 -20.31 0.50
N LEU A 529 22.06 -19.06 0.95
CA LEU A 529 22.89 -18.02 0.32
C LEU A 529 24.17 -17.79 1.15
N PRO A 530 25.29 -17.39 0.49
CA PRO A 530 25.44 -17.14 -0.96
C PRO A 530 25.77 -18.40 -1.77
N GLU A 531 25.92 -19.57 -1.14
CA GLU A 531 26.43 -20.78 -1.82
C GLU A 531 25.44 -21.41 -2.83
N MET A 532 24.21 -20.90 -2.92
CA MET A 532 23.14 -21.37 -3.81
C MET A 532 22.86 -22.87 -3.71
N HIS A 533 23.01 -23.42 -2.50
CA HIS A 533 22.79 -24.84 -2.23
C HIS A 533 21.34 -25.08 -1.84
N LEU A 534 20.66 -25.99 -2.56
CA LEU A 534 19.32 -26.49 -2.20
C LEU A 534 19.39 -27.23 -0.86
N LEU A 535 18.65 -26.75 0.13
CA LEU A 535 18.59 -27.35 1.44
C LEU A 535 17.70 -28.59 1.36
N GLY A 536 18.32 -29.77 1.47
CA GLY A 536 17.63 -31.06 1.52
C GLY A 536 17.42 -31.79 0.21
N THR A 537 16.36 -32.60 0.15
CA THR A 537 16.09 -33.54 -0.96
C THR A 537 15.11 -33.01 -2.01
N GLY A 538 14.47 -31.84 -1.82
CA GLY A 538 13.63 -31.26 -2.86
C GLY A 538 12.45 -30.42 -2.37
N ARG A 539 11.39 -30.47 -3.19
CA ARG A 539 10.13 -29.73 -3.07
C ARG A 539 9.42 -29.96 -1.72
N ILE A 540 9.09 -28.89 -1.01
CA ILE A 540 8.26 -28.90 0.20
C ILE A 540 6.83 -28.46 -0.17
N VAL A 541 5.84 -29.32 0.09
CA VAL A 541 4.44 -29.03 -0.25
C VAL A 541 3.79 -28.17 0.84
N GLY A 542 3.22 -27.04 0.44
CA GLY A 542 2.48 -26.15 1.32
C GLY A 542 1.06 -26.65 1.59
N ARG A 543 0.54 -26.32 2.77
CA ARG A 543 -0.88 -26.50 3.12
C ARG A 543 -1.45 -25.18 3.61
N GLU A 544 -2.60 -24.81 3.09
CA GLU A 544 -3.33 -23.65 3.59
C GLU A 544 -3.79 -23.90 5.04
N SER A 545 -3.62 -22.91 5.91
CA SER A 545 -4.00 -22.94 7.31
C SER A 545 -4.66 -21.62 7.69
N GLU A 546 -5.95 -21.69 8.02
CA GLU A 546 -6.70 -20.53 8.52
C GLU A 546 -6.13 -20.03 9.87
N ASP A 547 -5.69 -20.93 10.74
CA ASP A 547 -5.16 -20.62 12.08
C ASP A 547 -3.79 -19.91 12.04
N GLU A 548 -2.95 -20.23 11.05
CA GLU A 548 -1.63 -19.60 10.88
C GLU A 548 -1.66 -18.43 9.87
N GLY A 549 -2.83 -18.09 9.32
CA GLY A 549 -3.05 -16.91 8.49
C GLY A 549 -2.37 -16.98 7.12
N GLY A 550 -2.27 -18.18 6.53
CA GLY A 550 -1.64 -18.37 5.23
C GLY A 550 -1.24 -19.80 4.93
N TRP A 551 -0.20 -19.99 4.12
CA TRP A 551 0.30 -21.30 3.72
C TRP A 551 1.43 -21.76 4.64
N VAL A 552 1.36 -23.00 5.11
CA VAL A 552 2.32 -23.58 6.03
C VAL A 552 3.10 -24.70 5.35
N PHE A 553 4.41 -24.59 5.41
CA PHE A 553 5.37 -25.54 4.87
C PHE A 553 6.08 -26.20 6.04
N LYS A 554 6.02 -27.53 6.15
CA LYS A 554 6.62 -28.29 7.25
C LYS A 554 7.60 -29.29 6.71
N ASP A 555 8.83 -29.26 7.22
CA ASP A 555 9.88 -30.21 6.88
C ASP A 555 10.92 -30.26 8.01
N ASP A 556 11.51 -31.43 8.26
CA ASP A 556 12.57 -31.62 9.27
C ASP A 556 13.82 -30.77 8.96
N GLN A 557 14.03 -30.46 7.69
CA GLN A 557 15.14 -29.66 7.22
C GLN A 557 15.04 -28.18 7.62
N ILE A 558 13.83 -27.68 7.82
CA ILE A 558 13.58 -26.31 8.30
C ILE A 558 14.17 -26.14 9.72
N ASP A 559 14.18 -27.19 10.53
CA ASP A 559 14.79 -27.16 11.87
C ASP A 559 16.31 -26.96 11.83
N GLY A 560 16.96 -27.40 10.74
CA GLY A 560 18.40 -27.28 10.53
C GLY A 560 18.87 -25.87 10.16
N MET A 561 17.95 -24.92 9.95
CA MET A 561 18.29 -23.56 9.53
C MET A 561 19.08 -22.79 10.60
N ARG A 562 20.16 -22.15 10.14
CA ARG A 562 21.09 -21.38 10.98
C ARG A 562 20.70 -19.91 10.96
N ARG A 563 20.57 -19.31 12.14
CA ARG A 563 20.24 -17.88 12.30
C ARG A 563 21.24 -16.91 11.67
N SER A 564 22.48 -17.35 11.47
CA SER A 564 23.53 -16.52 10.88
C SER A 564 23.51 -16.51 9.35
N LYS A 565 22.76 -17.41 8.71
CA LYS A 565 22.71 -17.55 7.25
C LYS A 565 21.47 -16.87 6.66
N HIS A 566 21.61 -16.42 5.41
CA HIS A 566 20.50 -15.97 4.57
C HIS A 566 19.99 -17.10 3.71
N TYR A 567 18.69 -17.03 3.40
CA TYR A 567 18.00 -18.05 2.64
C TYR A 567 17.11 -17.41 1.58
N LEU A 568 17.02 -18.08 0.43
CA LEU A 568 16.04 -17.82 -0.60
C LEU A 568 14.99 -18.92 -0.53
N ALA A 569 13.76 -18.54 -0.18
CA ALA A 569 12.59 -19.40 -0.36
C ALA A 569 12.04 -19.17 -1.76
N ILE A 570 12.05 -20.20 -2.59
CA ILE A 570 11.42 -20.17 -3.92
C ILE A 570 10.06 -20.82 -3.82
N PHE A 571 9.02 -20.09 -4.19
CA PHE A 571 7.67 -20.58 -4.30
C PHE A 571 7.31 -20.85 -5.77
N GLU A 572 6.76 -22.03 -6.02
CA GLU A 572 6.13 -22.41 -7.28
C GLU A 572 4.63 -22.57 -7.01
N TYR A 573 3.83 -21.73 -7.66
CA TYR A 573 2.38 -21.69 -7.53
C TYR A 573 1.70 -22.23 -8.78
N ASP A 574 0.63 -22.99 -8.59
CA ASP A 574 -0.37 -23.26 -9.62
C ASP A 574 -1.63 -22.44 -9.29
N ASN A 575 -2.10 -21.62 -10.22
CA ASN A 575 -3.41 -20.95 -10.11
C ASN A 575 -4.54 -21.86 -10.63
N SER A 576 -5.77 -21.36 -10.55
CA SER A 576 -7.00 -22.00 -11.07
C SER A 576 -6.89 -22.34 -12.56
N ASP A 577 -6.19 -21.52 -13.34
CA ASP A 577 -5.95 -21.73 -14.78
C ASP A 577 -4.77 -22.66 -15.08
N SER A 578 -4.16 -23.28 -14.07
CA SER A 578 -2.95 -24.10 -14.17
C SER A 578 -1.73 -23.35 -14.75
N GLU A 579 -1.76 -22.01 -14.75
CA GLU A 579 -0.59 -21.20 -15.00
C GLU A 579 0.39 -21.31 -13.82
N LYS A 580 1.63 -21.65 -14.15
CA LYS A 580 2.71 -21.69 -13.20
C LYS A 580 3.29 -20.29 -12.97
N SER A 581 3.43 -19.92 -11.71
CA SER A 581 4.16 -18.71 -11.33
C SER A 581 5.26 -19.03 -10.33
N LEU A 582 6.36 -18.31 -10.48
CA LEU A 582 7.55 -18.47 -9.66
C LEU A 582 7.83 -17.17 -8.91
N GLN A 583 8.15 -17.29 -7.63
CA GLN A 583 8.58 -16.19 -6.81
C GLN A 583 9.74 -16.61 -5.90
N GLY A 584 10.70 -15.72 -5.69
CA GLY A 584 11.64 -15.84 -4.59
C GLY A 584 11.28 -14.91 -3.44
N LEU A 585 11.65 -15.29 -2.22
CA LEU A 585 11.61 -14.44 -1.04
C LEU A 585 12.87 -14.63 -0.20
N LEU A 586 13.58 -13.52 0.06
CA LEU A 586 14.79 -13.50 0.89
C LEU A 586 14.40 -13.41 2.36
N PHE A 587 15.03 -14.21 3.21
CA PHE A 587 14.80 -14.15 4.64
C PHE A 587 15.97 -14.65 5.47
N LYS A 588 15.91 -14.31 6.76
CA LYS A 588 16.83 -14.78 7.79
C LYS A 588 16.03 -15.39 8.95
N PRO A 589 16.34 -16.63 9.37
CA PRO A 589 15.69 -17.27 10.50
C PRO A 589 15.87 -16.45 11.78
N ARG A 590 14.77 -16.20 12.50
CA ARG A 590 14.79 -15.49 13.80
C ARG A 590 15.15 -16.39 14.99
#